data_AF-A0A833GB66-F1
#
_entry.id   AF-A0A833GB66-F1
#
_cell.length_a   1.000
_cell.length_b   1.000
_cell.length_c   1.000
_cell.angle_alpha   90.00
_cell.angle_beta   90.00
_cell.angle_gamma   90.00
#
_symmetry.space_group_name_H-M   'P 1'
#
loop_
_entity.id
_entity.type
_entity.pdbx_description
1 polymer ?
#
loop_
_entity_poly.entity_id
_entity_poly.type
_entity_poly.pdbx_seq_one_letter_code
_entity_poly.pdbx_strand_id
1 'polypeptide(L)'
;MFAPLDHEIAAEKASSLGRAGDKVEKALALLRALEADAPERPARLKAAADAVYAYFIQRELCGLRRHHDAIRDYGIPREVLVRLGAS
;
A
#
# COMPACT_ATOMS: atom_id res chain seq x y z
N MET A 1 -14.16 -29.70 9.88
CA MET A 1 -13.99 -29.66 8.42
C MET A 1 -14.10 -28.18 8.03
N PHE A 2 -13.00 -27.53 7.65
CA PHE A 2 -13.06 -26.12 7.21
C PHE A 2 -13.90 -26.07 5.92
N ALA A 3 -14.85 -25.15 5.86
CA ALA A 3 -15.81 -25.10 4.76
C ALA A 3 -15.10 -24.60 3.47
N PRO A 4 -15.47 -25.10 2.27
CA PRO A 4 -14.94 -24.60 0.99
C PRO A 4 -14.97 -23.07 0.87
N LEU A 5 -15.98 -22.44 1.47
CA LEU A 5 -16.15 -21.00 1.56
C LEU A 5 -14.99 -20.29 2.30
N ASP A 6 -14.48 -20.87 3.39
CA ASP A 6 -13.37 -20.28 4.15
C ASP A 6 -12.09 -20.23 3.31
N HIS A 7 -11.89 -21.26 2.47
CA HIS A 7 -10.74 -21.34 1.56
C HIS A 7 -10.85 -20.30 0.44
N GLU A 8 -12.04 -20.15 -0.16
CA GLU A 8 -12.29 -19.13 -1.20
C GLU A 8 -12.11 -17.70 -0.65
N ILE A 9 -12.61 -17.44 0.56
CA ILE A 9 -12.43 -16.14 1.24
C ILE A 9 -10.94 -15.87 1.49
N ALA A 10 -10.19 -16.87 1.95
CA ALA A 10 -8.75 -16.73 2.17
C ALA A 10 -8.00 -16.47 0.86
N ALA A 11 -8.36 -17.16 -0.23
CA ALA A 11 -7.76 -16.95 -1.55
C ALA A 11 -8.04 -15.55 -2.09
N GLU A 12 -9.28 -15.06 -1.99
CA GLU A 12 -9.63 -13.71 -2.45
C GLU A 12 -8.93 -12.63 -1.63
N LYS A 13 -8.81 -12.82 -0.31
CA LYS A 13 -8.03 -11.91 0.55
C LYS A 13 -6.56 -11.86 0.15
N ALA A 14 -5.94 -13.02 -0.12
CA ALA A 14 -4.55 -13.09 -0.56
C ALA A 14 -4.35 -12.38 -1.92
N SER A 15 -5.25 -12.64 -2.88
CA SER A 15 -5.25 -11.98 -4.19
C SER A 15 -5.41 -10.46 -4.08
N SER A 16 -6.36 -10.00 -3.26
CA SER A 16 -6.61 -8.57 -3.02
C SER A 16 -5.44 -7.88 -2.33
N LEU A 17 -4.80 -8.55 -1.37
CA LEU A 17 -3.60 -8.04 -0.71
C LEU A 17 -2.42 -7.94 -1.69
N GLY A 18 -2.20 -8.96 -2.54
CA GLY A 18 -1.15 -8.95 -3.56
C GLY A 18 -1.32 -7.80 -4.55
N ARG A 19 -2.53 -7.62 -5.10
CA ARG A 19 -2.85 -6.50 -6.00
C ARG A 19 -2.66 -5.13 -5.34
N ALA A 20 -2.91 -5.01 -4.04
CA ALA A 20 -2.66 -3.78 -3.30
C ALA A 20 -1.15 -3.51 -3.14
N GLY A 21 -0.35 -4.55 -2.87
CA GLY A 21 1.11 -4.48 -2.84
C GLY A 21 1.69 -4.01 -4.18
N ASP A 22 1.28 -4.61 -5.30
CA ASP A 22 1.71 -4.22 -6.65
C ASP A 22 1.44 -2.73 -6.95
N LYS A 23 0.31 -2.21 -6.46
CA LYS A 23 -0.04 -0.80 -6.62
C LYS A 23 0.88 0.11 -5.80
N VAL A 24 1.25 -0.29 -4.59
CA VAL A 24 2.23 0.42 -3.76
C VAL A 24 3.57 0.51 -4.49
N GLU A 25 4.08 -0.62 -4.99
CA GLU A 25 5.37 -0.65 -5.71
C GLU A 25 5.36 0.30 -6.91
N LYS A 26 4.32 0.20 -7.75
CA LYS A 26 4.18 1.05 -8.94
C LYS A 26 4.09 2.52 -8.57
N ALA A 27 3.26 2.87 -7.58
CA ALA A 27 3.08 4.26 -7.18
C ALA A 27 4.36 4.86 -6.57
N LEU A 28 5.07 4.09 -5.75
CA LEU A 28 6.36 4.51 -5.18
C LEU A 28 7.44 4.65 -6.24
N ALA A 29 7.51 3.73 -7.21
CA ALA A 29 8.44 3.83 -8.33
C ALA A 29 8.18 5.10 -9.16
N LEU A 30 6.92 5.39 -9.48
CA LEU A 30 6.51 6.59 -10.21
C LEU A 30 6.78 7.89 -9.45
N LEU A 31 6.72 7.88 -8.11
CA LEU A 31 7.08 9.02 -7.28
C LEU A 31 8.61 9.22 -7.23
N ARG A 32 9.38 8.13 -7.08
CA ARG A 32 10.85 8.17 -7.03
C ARG A 32 11.49 8.59 -8.35
N ALA A 33 10.81 8.34 -9.47
CA ALA A 33 11.28 8.75 -10.79
C ALA A 33 11.15 10.26 -11.08
N LEU A 34 10.59 11.04 -10.14
CA LEU A 34 10.40 12.47 -10.29
C LEU A 34 11.41 13.24 -9.45
N GLU A 35 11.94 14.30 -10.05
CA GLU A 35 12.69 15.33 -9.34
C GLU A 35 11.82 16.02 -8.29
N ALA A 36 12.47 16.57 -7.25
CA ALA A 36 11.79 17.17 -6.10
C ALA A 36 10.87 18.35 -6.45
N ASP A 37 11.17 19.07 -7.52
CA ASP A 37 10.48 20.25 -8.01
C ASP A 37 9.55 19.97 -9.21
N ALA A 38 9.45 18.71 -9.65
CA ALA A 38 8.61 18.34 -10.77
C ALA A 38 7.14 18.72 -10.50
N PRO A 39 6.45 19.38 -11.46
CA PRO A 39 5.09 19.87 -11.26
C PRO A 39 4.08 18.72 -11.02
N GLU A 40 4.34 17.51 -11.50
CA GLU A 40 3.50 16.33 -11.26
C GLU A 40 3.76 15.67 -9.90
N ARG A 41 4.84 16.04 -9.20
CA ARG A 41 5.25 15.40 -7.95
C ARG A 41 4.19 15.44 -6.86
N PRO A 42 3.46 16.56 -6.61
CA PRO A 42 2.41 16.59 -5.59
C PRO A 42 1.29 15.57 -5.86
N ALA A 43 0.90 15.41 -7.12
CA ALA A 43 -0.13 14.45 -7.54
C ALA A 43 0.36 13.01 -7.37
N ARG A 44 1.63 12.74 -7.70
CA ARG A 44 2.23 11.40 -7.57
C ARG A 44 2.48 11.02 -6.11
N LEU A 45 2.82 12.00 -5.28
CA LEU A 45 2.90 11.82 -3.83
C LEU A 45 1.52 11.53 -3.24
N LYS A 46 0.43 12.14 -3.74
CA LYS A 46 -0.93 11.79 -3.34
C LYS A 46 -1.29 10.36 -3.75
N ALA A 47 -1.01 9.99 -5.01
CA ALA A 47 -1.29 8.64 -5.51
C ALA A 47 -0.53 7.56 -4.71
N ALA A 48 0.72 7.83 -4.33
CA ALA A 48 1.49 6.95 -3.45
C ALA A 48 0.87 6.82 -2.05
N ALA A 49 0.41 7.93 -1.46
CA ALA A 49 -0.27 7.90 -0.17
C ALA A 49 -1.58 7.10 -0.24
N ASP A 50 -2.41 7.33 -1.26
CA ASP A 50 -3.67 6.59 -1.45
C ASP A 50 -3.42 5.07 -1.61
N ALA A 51 -2.39 4.69 -2.37
CA ALA A 51 -2.01 3.29 -2.56
C ALA A 51 -1.52 2.63 -1.26
N VAL A 52 -0.67 3.32 -0.50
CA VAL A 52 -0.17 2.82 0.79
C VAL A 52 -1.29 2.69 1.81
N TYR A 53 -2.20 3.66 1.87
CA TYR A 53 -3.38 3.61 2.74
C TYR A 53 -4.25 2.38 2.44
N ALA A 54 -4.60 2.18 1.17
CA ALA A 54 -5.39 1.03 0.74
C ALA A 54 -4.70 -0.31 1.07
N TYR A 55 -3.37 -0.39 0.89
CA TYR A 55 -2.60 -1.57 1.25
C TYR A 55 -2.61 -1.86 2.75
N PHE A 56 -2.46 -0.84 3.60
CA PHE A 56 -2.54 -1.02 5.06
C PHE A 56 -3.92 -1.52 5.49
N ILE A 57 -5.01 -1.02 4.91
CA ILE A 57 -6.35 -1.56 5.14
C ILE A 57 -6.43 -3.04 4.77
N GLN A 58 -5.95 -3.42 3.58
CA GLN A 58 -5.96 -4.83 3.15
C GLN A 58 -5.14 -5.72 4.09
N ARG A 59 -3.99 -5.24 4.59
CA ARG A 59 -3.18 -5.94 5.58
C ARG A 59 -3.96 -6.18 6.87
N GLU A 60 -4.67 -5.17 7.38
CA GLU A 60 -5.48 -5.30 8.59
C GLU A 60 -6.62 -6.29 8.43
N LEU A 61 -7.29 -6.32 7.26
CA LEU A 61 -8.33 -7.30 6.92
C LEU A 61 -7.80 -8.74 6.83
N CYS A 62 -6.49 -8.89 6.59
CA CYS A 62 -5.77 -10.17 6.61
C CYS A 62 -5.14 -10.48 7.99
N GLY A 63 -5.32 -9.62 9.00
CA GLY A 63 -4.76 -9.80 10.34
C GLY A 63 -3.30 -9.33 10.50
N LEU A 64 -2.71 -8.71 9.47
CA LEU A 64 -1.32 -8.26 9.42
C LEU A 64 -1.18 -6.82 9.97
N ARG A 65 -1.25 -6.66 11.29
CA ARG A 65 -1.33 -5.33 11.94
C ARG A 65 0.01 -4.62 12.16
N ARG A 66 1.14 -5.30 12.01
CA ARG A 66 2.47 -4.69 12.16
C ARG A 66 2.86 -4.01 10.85
N HIS A 67 2.64 -2.70 10.76
CA HIS A 67 2.92 -1.90 9.56
C HIS A 67 4.40 -1.53 9.41
N HIS A 68 5.19 -1.60 10.47
CA HIS A 68 6.62 -1.25 10.44
C HIS A 68 7.42 -2.09 9.44
N ASP A 69 7.14 -3.39 9.36
CA ASP A 69 7.81 -4.28 8.39
C ASP A 69 7.44 -3.87 6.96
N ALA A 70 6.16 -3.62 6.68
CA ALA A 70 5.73 -3.15 5.36
C ALA A 70 6.36 -1.79 4.99
N ILE A 71 6.47 -0.85 5.93
CA ILE A 71 7.13 0.43 5.69
C ILE A 71 8.58 0.23 5.25
N ARG A 72 9.31 -0.66 5.94
CA ARG A 72 10.69 -1.00 5.59
C ARG A 72 10.77 -1.72 4.24
N ASP A 73 9.97 -2.76 4.05
CA ASP A 73 10.07 -3.68 2.91
C ASP A 73 9.74 -2.97 1.58
N TYR A 74 8.76 -2.06 1.57
CA TYR A 74 8.46 -1.21 0.40
C TYR A 74 9.28 0.10 0.36
N GLY A 75 10.07 0.37 1.40
CA GLY A 75 10.87 1.60 1.54
C GLY A 75 10.02 2.87 1.50
N ILE A 76 8.86 2.88 2.15
CA ILE A 76 7.86 3.95 2.04
C ILE A 76 8.45 5.29 2.51
N PRO A 77 8.53 6.32 1.64
CA PRO A 77 9.11 7.61 2.00
C PRO A 77 8.33 8.31 3.13
N ARG A 78 9.05 9.06 3.98
CA ARG A 78 8.43 9.79 5.10
C ARG A 78 7.34 10.76 4.63
N GLU A 79 7.53 11.43 3.50
CA GLU A 79 6.54 12.34 2.91
C GLU A 79 5.21 11.65 2.52
N VAL A 80 5.26 10.36 2.19
CA VAL A 80 4.06 9.54 1.95
C VAL A 80 3.37 9.28 3.30
N LEU A 81 4.13 8.86 4.31
CA LEU A 81 3.60 8.56 5.65
C LEU A 81 2.97 9.77 6.33
N VAL A 82 3.59 10.95 6.20
CA VAL A 82 3.06 12.21 6.78
C VAL A 82 1.66 12.52 6.23
N ARG A 83 1.40 12.22 4.95
CA ARG A 83 0.06 12.45 4.36
C ARG A 83 -1.01 11.47 4.86
N LEU A 84 -0.63 10.28 5.33
CA LEU A 84 -1.57 9.33 5.90
C LEU A 84 -2.15 9.80 7.24
N GLY A 85 -1.38 10.58 8.01
CA GLY A 85 -1.79 11.13 9.30
C GLY A 85 -2.30 12.58 9.27
N ALA A 86 -2.23 13.24 8.10
CA ALA A 86 -2.66 14.63 7.90
C ALA A 86 -3.91 14.74 7.01
N SER A 87 -4.76 13.70 7.00
CA SER A 87 -6.03 13.70 6.26
C SER A 87 -7.11 14.50 6.98
#